data_AF-A0A2X3B907-F1
#
_entry.id   AF-A0A2X3B907-F1
#
_cell.length_a   1.000
_cell.length_b   1.000
_cell.length_c   1.000
_cell.angle_alpha   90.00
_cell.angle_beta   90.00
_cell.angle_gamma   90.00
#
_symmetry.space_group_name_H-M   'P 1'
#
loop_
_entity.id
_entity.type
_entity.pdbx_description
1 polymer ?
#
loop_
_entity_poly.entity_id
_entity_poly.type
_entity_poly.pdbx_seq_one_letter_code
_entity_poly.pdbx_strand_id
1 'polypeptide(L)'
;MAGSPEQARELPFRFEEIPPLSFDRVYQVNTLQDWRELVRRYPLEFTNPDVRQEFQRLSGKDALFLGVDWDRVRRDYDVVFFGFRAVLDGADVGVDLEASELGEVAQSCTGTRLTALMYRVVPGSTYWLNL
;
A
#
# COMPACT_ATOMS: atom_id res chain seq x y z
N MET A 1 -1.33 19.32 -17.25
CA MET A 1 -0.48 19.85 -16.17
C MET A 1 -0.04 18.68 -15.34
N ALA A 2 1.24 18.59 -14.98
CA ALA A 2 1.71 17.54 -14.10
C ALA A 2 1.13 17.72 -12.69
N GLY A 3 0.71 16.64 -12.04
CA GLY A 3 0.17 16.65 -10.68
C GLY A 3 1.26 16.83 -9.62
N SER A 4 0.93 17.46 -8.49
CA SER A 4 1.83 17.58 -7.33
C SER A 4 1.64 16.43 -6.33
N PRO A 5 2.65 16.12 -5.49
CA PRO A 5 2.51 15.16 -4.40
C PRO A 5 1.40 15.51 -3.39
N GLU A 6 1.12 16.80 -3.20
CA GLU A 6 0.01 17.27 -2.36
C GLU A 6 -1.34 16.98 -3.01
N GLN A 7 -1.47 17.17 -4.33
CA GLN A 7 -2.67 16.82 -5.07
C GLN A 7 -2.95 15.31 -5.06
N ALA A 8 -1.90 14.47 -5.06
CA ALA A 8 -2.06 13.02 -4.94
C ALA A 8 -2.74 12.57 -3.63
N ARG A 9 -2.64 13.39 -2.57
CA ARG A 9 -3.25 13.13 -1.25
C ARG A 9 -4.74 13.45 -1.20
N GLU A 10 -5.18 14.46 -1.95
CA GLU A 10 -6.56 14.96 -1.90
C GLU A 10 -7.50 14.34 -2.95
N LEU A 11 -6.97 13.54 -3.89
CA LEU A 11 -7.80 12.92 -4.92
C LEU A 11 -8.86 11.96 -4.32
N PRO A 12 -10.16 12.27 -4.44
CA PRO A 12 -11.22 11.33 -4.11
C PRO A 12 -11.23 10.26 -5.20
N PHE A 13 -10.71 9.09 -4.89
CA PHE A 13 -10.60 8.00 -5.85
C PHE A 13 -11.71 6.99 -5.63
N ARG A 14 -12.52 6.75 -6.67
CA ARG A 14 -13.34 5.55 -6.79
C ARG A 14 -12.54 4.52 -7.61
N PHE A 15 -12.60 3.26 -7.21
CA PHE A 15 -11.82 2.15 -7.80
C PHE A 15 -11.95 2.01 -9.33
N GLU A 16 -13.00 2.58 -9.91
CA GLU A 16 -13.36 2.44 -11.33
C GLU A 16 -12.79 3.58 -12.21
N GLU A 17 -12.23 4.64 -11.61
CA GLU A 17 -11.83 5.86 -12.34
C GLU A 17 -10.33 6.13 -12.24
N ILE A 18 -9.58 6.02 -13.34
CA ILE A 18 -8.16 6.39 -13.37
C ILE A 18 -8.04 7.90 -13.13
N PRO A 19 -7.20 8.38 -12.18
CA PRO A 19 -7.10 9.80 -11.91
C PRO A 19 -6.53 10.57 -13.11
N PRO A 20 -7.00 11.79 -13.39
CA PRO A 20 -6.57 12.58 -14.54
C PRO A 20 -5.17 13.22 -14.38
N LEU A 21 -4.44 12.91 -13.31
CA LEU A 21 -3.11 13.47 -13.06
C LEU A 21 -2.05 12.74 -13.89
N SER A 22 -1.39 13.47 -14.78
CA SER A 22 -0.11 13.04 -15.36
C SER A 22 1.02 13.37 -14.38
N PHE A 23 1.93 12.44 -14.12
CA PHE A 23 3.14 12.70 -13.35
C PHE A 23 4.35 12.45 -14.24
N ASP A 24 5.43 13.21 -14.04
CA ASP A 24 6.60 13.15 -14.92
C ASP A 24 7.52 11.97 -14.55
N ARG A 25 7.68 11.66 -13.26
CA ARG A 25 8.51 10.55 -12.77
C ARG A 25 7.66 9.50 -12.06
N VAL A 26 7.20 8.52 -12.83
CA VAL A 26 6.31 7.45 -12.35
C VAL A 26 7.07 6.13 -12.23
N TYR A 27 6.93 5.46 -11.08
CA TYR A 27 7.23 4.03 -10.97
C TYR A 27 5.92 3.23 -10.96
N GLN A 28 5.81 2.21 -11.81
CA GLN A 28 4.63 1.35 -11.85
C GLN A 28 4.97 -0.04 -11.27
N VAL A 29 4.20 -0.45 -10.27
CA VAL A 29 4.23 -1.78 -9.68
C VAL A 29 3.06 -2.57 -10.26
N ASN A 30 3.25 -3.24 -11.38
CA ASN A 30 2.19 -4.00 -12.05
C ASN A 30 2.28 -5.50 -11.78
N THR A 31 3.42 -5.96 -11.28
CA THR A 31 3.71 -7.35 -10.92
C THR A 31 4.42 -7.45 -9.57
N LEU A 32 4.44 -8.65 -8.99
CA LEU A 32 5.25 -8.94 -7.80
C LEU A 32 6.75 -8.72 -8.05
N GLN A 33 7.22 -8.89 -9.29
CA GLN A 33 8.62 -8.65 -9.63
C GLN A 33 8.98 -7.17 -9.60
N ASP A 34 8.08 -6.28 -10.06
CA ASP A 34 8.28 -4.82 -9.95
C ASP A 34 8.35 -4.38 -8.49
N TRP A 35 7.50 -4.98 -7.64
CA TRP A 35 7.56 -4.75 -6.20
C TRP A 35 8.91 -5.17 -5.60
N ARG A 36 9.38 -6.37 -5.93
CA ARG A 36 10.68 -6.89 -5.46
C ARG A 36 11.84 -5.99 -5.90
N GLU A 37 11.79 -5.46 -7.11
CA GLU A 37 12.82 -4.54 -7.61
C GLU A 37 12.78 -3.20 -6.86
N LEU A 38 11.59 -2.68 -6.53
CA LEU A 38 11.46 -1.46 -5.74
C LEU A 38 12.03 -1.64 -4.32
N VAL A 39 11.65 -2.73 -3.63
CA VAL A 39 12.21 -3.08 -2.30
C VAL A 39 13.72 -3.26 -2.37
N ARG A 40 14.24 -3.89 -3.43
CA ARG A 40 15.68 -4.08 -3.61
C ARG A 40 16.45 -2.76 -3.78
N ARG A 41 15.87 -1.76 -4.46
CA ARG A 41 16.50 -0.44 -4.68
C ARG A 41 16.47 0.44 -3.44
N TYR A 42 15.39 0.37 -2.69
CA TYR A 42 15.14 1.22 -1.54
C TYR A 42 14.73 0.41 -0.30
N PRO A 43 15.55 -0.55 0.16
CA PRO A 43 15.17 -1.40 1.28
C PRO A 43 15.10 -0.58 2.57
N LEU A 44 14.07 -0.82 3.37
CA LEU A 44 13.96 -0.31 4.73
C LEU A 44 13.61 -1.46 5.67
N GLU A 45 14.48 -1.75 6.64
CA GLU A 45 14.20 -2.79 7.64
C GLU A 45 13.23 -2.29 8.71
N PHE A 46 12.26 -3.12 9.09
CA PHE A 46 11.44 -2.87 10.26
C PHE A 46 12.20 -3.28 11.53
N THR A 47 12.86 -2.32 12.16
CA THR A 47 13.70 -2.55 13.35
C THR A 47 12.92 -2.49 14.66
N ASN A 48 11.70 -1.95 14.66
CA ASN A 48 10.86 -1.90 15.85
C ASN A 48 10.43 -3.34 16.26
N PRO A 49 10.75 -3.79 17.48
CA PRO A 49 10.46 -5.16 17.91
C PRO A 49 8.98 -5.55 17.88
N ASP A 50 8.08 -4.64 18.26
CA ASP A 50 6.63 -4.90 18.31
C ASP A 50 6.07 -5.06 16.89
N VAL A 51 6.53 -4.20 15.97
CA VAL A 51 6.17 -4.29 14.54
C VAL A 51 6.65 -5.62 13.96
N ARG A 52 7.90 -5.99 14.22
CA ARG A 52 8.46 -7.26 13.75
C ARG A 52 7.70 -8.45 14.29
N GLN A 53 7.36 -8.44 15.59
CA GLN A 53 6.58 -9.50 16.21
C GLN A 53 5.19 -9.63 15.58
N GLU A 54 4.54 -8.50 15.29
CA GLU A 54 3.22 -8.50 14.66
C GLU A 54 3.27 -9.03 13.22
N PHE A 55 4.28 -8.65 12.43
CA PHE A 55 4.48 -9.22 11.09
C PHE A 55 4.77 -10.72 11.13
N GLN A 56 5.59 -11.18 12.08
CA GLN A 56 5.83 -12.62 12.28
C GLN A 56 4.55 -13.36 12.66
N ARG A 57 3.72 -12.79 13.55
CA ARG A 57 2.44 -13.36 13.96
C ARG A 57 1.45 -13.45 12.79
N LEU A 58 1.31 -12.38 12.01
CA LEU A 58 0.36 -12.29 10.90
C LEU A 58 0.77 -13.15 9.71
N SER A 59 2.06 -13.16 9.34
CA SER A 59 2.56 -13.90 8.18
C SER A 59 2.98 -15.34 8.49
N GLY A 60 3.20 -15.68 9.77
CA GLY A 60 3.76 -16.96 10.20
C GLY A 60 5.23 -17.17 9.83
N LYS A 61 5.92 -16.14 9.32
CA LYS A 61 7.29 -16.23 8.82
C LYS A 61 8.30 -15.77 9.86
N ASP A 62 9.31 -16.60 10.13
CA ASP A 62 10.50 -16.18 10.88
C ASP A 62 11.52 -15.59 9.88
N ALA A 63 11.46 -14.28 9.68
CA ALA A 63 12.20 -13.58 8.64
C ALA A 63 12.57 -12.15 9.04
N LEU A 64 13.52 -11.58 8.29
CA LEU A 64 13.74 -10.14 8.29
C LEU A 64 12.68 -9.49 7.40
N PHE A 65 11.90 -8.58 7.99
CA PHE A 65 10.81 -7.89 7.30
C PHE A 65 11.29 -6.56 6.74
N LEU A 66 11.11 -6.39 5.42
CA LEU A 66 11.51 -5.20 4.69
C LEU A 66 10.27 -4.46 4.16
N GLY A 67 10.29 -3.15 4.33
CA GLY A 67 9.49 -2.20 3.57
C GLY A 67 10.32 -1.46 2.53
N VAL A 68 9.83 -0.29 2.16
CA VAL A 68 10.46 0.63 1.20
C VAL A 68 10.79 1.94 1.90
N ASP A 69 12.01 2.44 1.71
CA ASP A 69 12.41 3.78 2.15
C ASP A 69 11.77 4.84 1.22
N TRP A 70 10.56 5.27 1.60
CA TRP A 70 9.78 6.25 0.83
C TRP A 70 10.44 7.62 0.75
N ASP A 71 11.29 7.97 1.72
CA ASP A 71 12.07 9.21 1.72
C ASP A 71 13.15 9.22 0.65
N ARG A 72 13.69 8.04 0.32
CA ARG A 72 14.57 7.86 -0.84
C ARG A 72 13.78 7.78 -2.13
N VAL A 73 12.68 7.02 -2.17
CA VAL A 73 11.83 6.88 -3.37
C VAL A 73 11.36 8.24 -3.90
N ARG A 74 10.92 9.15 -3.04
CA ARG A 74 10.43 10.49 -3.46
C ARG A 74 11.48 11.37 -4.12
N ARG A 75 12.78 11.02 -3.99
CA ARG A 75 13.87 11.74 -4.68
C ARG A 75 13.90 11.36 -6.15
N ASP A 76 13.53 10.13 -6.48
CA ASP A 76 13.64 9.56 -7.81
C ASP A 76 12.28 9.51 -8.55
N TYR A 77 11.18 9.41 -7.82
CA TYR A 77 9.81 9.31 -8.36
C TYR A 77 8.86 10.29 -7.67
N ASP A 78 7.94 10.86 -8.45
CA ASP A 78 6.87 11.72 -7.95
C ASP A 78 5.70 10.88 -7.40
N VAL A 79 5.48 9.69 -7.98
CA VAL A 79 4.43 8.76 -7.57
C VAL A 79 4.84 7.32 -7.87
N VAL A 80 4.38 6.41 -7.01
CA VAL A 80 4.41 4.96 -7.26
C VAL A 80 2.98 4.48 -7.42
N PHE A 81 2.63 4.01 -8.62
CA PHE A 81 1.32 3.41 -8.88
C PHE A 81 1.39 1.90 -8.69
N PHE A 82 0.45 1.36 -7.94
CA PHE A 82 0.28 -0.09 -7.83
C PHE A 82 -0.89 -0.53 -8.71
N GLY A 83 -0.58 -1.36 -9.70
CA GLY A 83 -1.59 -2.09 -10.45
C GLY A 83 -2.33 -3.04 -9.51
N PHE A 84 -3.64 -3.17 -9.73
CA PHE A 84 -4.53 -3.94 -8.84
C PHE A 84 -4.03 -5.37 -8.59
N ARG A 85 -3.61 -6.05 -9.66
CA ARG A 85 -3.07 -7.41 -9.57
C ARG A 85 -1.81 -7.51 -8.70
N ALA A 86 -0.91 -6.52 -8.78
CA ALA A 86 0.29 -6.50 -7.97
C ALA A 86 -0.02 -6.33 -6.48
N VAL A 87 -1.06 -5.55 -6.14
CA VAL A 87 -1.51 -5.46 -4.76
C VAL A 87 -2.06 -6.79 -4.28
N LEU A 88 -2.90 -7.47 -5.08
CA LEU A 88 -3.42 -8.78 -4.69
C LEU A 88 -2.33 -9.84 -4.55
N ASP A 89 -1.37 -9.87 -5.47
CA ASP A 89 -0.25 -10.82 -5.44
C ASP A 89 0.74 -10.53 -4.28
N GLY A 90 0.78 -9.29 -3.78
CA GLY A 90 1.68 -8.85 -2.71
C GLY A 90 1.05 -8.74 -1.32
N ALA A 91 -0.28 -8.66 -1.24
CA ALA A 91 -1.02 -8.56 0.01
C ALA A 91 -1.11 -9.95 0.67
N ASP A 92 -0.12 -10.26 1.50
CA ASP A 92 -0.04 -11.52 2.25
C ASP A 92 -0.96 -11.53 3.47
N VAL A 93 -1.53 -10.38 3.85
CA VAL A 93 -2.35 -10.21 5.07
C VAL A 93 -3.63 -9.46 4.73
N GLY A 94 -4.75 -10.18 4.76
CA GLY A 94 -6.10 -9.62 4.87
C GLY A 94 -6.58 -9.69 6.31
N VAL A 95 -7.39 -8.71 6.73
CA VAL A 95 -8.03 -8.69 8.05
C VAL A 95 -9.52 -8.94 7.86
N ASP A 96 -10.04 -10.03 8.40
CA ASP A 96 -11.48 -10.26 8.38
C ASP A 96 -12.20 -9.24 9.27
N LEU A 97 -13.34 -8.75 8.77
CA LEU A 97 -14.21 -7.83 9.47
C LEU A 97 -15.62 -8.42 9.58
N GLU A 98 -16.29 -8.12 10.68
CA GLU A 98 -17.70 -8.40 10.84
C GLU A 98 -18.54 -7.24 10.26
N ALA A 99 -19.66 -7.57 9.62
CA ALA A 99 -20.54 -6.56 9.02
C ALA A 99 -21.07 -5.56 10.05
N SER A 100 -21.23 -5.97 11.31
CA SER A 100 -21.67 -5.10 12.41
C SER A 100 -20.68 -3.96 12.71
N GLU A 101 -19.40 -4.12 12.38
CA GLU A 101 -18.35 -3.12 12.61
C GLU A 101 -18.41 -1.95 11.61
N LEU A 102 -19.14 -2.12 10.49
CA LEU A 102 -19.14 -1.17 9.36
C LEU A 102 -20.39 -0.26 9.29
N GLY A 103 -21.36 -0.43 10.19
CA GLY A 103 -22.56 0.42 10.24
C GLY A 103 -23.33 0.47 8.90
N GLU A 104 -23.65 1.67 8.42
CA GLU A 104 -24.40 1.86 7.16
C GLU A 104 -23.64 1.34 5.93
N VAL A 105 -22.30 1.33 5.96
CA VAL A 105 -21.48 0.84 4.85
C VAL A 105 -21.74 -0.64 4.60
N ALA A 106 -22.04 -1.42 5.64
CA ALA A 106 -22.38 -2.83 5.52
C ALA A 106 -23.57 -3.10 4.59
N GLN A 107 -24.53 -2.17 4.52
CA GLN A 107 -25.73 -2.31 3.68
C GLN A 107 -25.40 -2.26 2.18
N SER A 108 -24.24 -1.74 1.82
CA SER A 108 -23.74 -1.66 0.44
C SER A 108 -22.81 -2.84 0.07
N CYS A 109 -22.36 -3.63 1.04
CA CYS A 109 -21.49 -4.78 0.81
C CYS A 109 -22.30 -6.01 0.38
N THR A 110 -21.78 -6.79 -0.57
CA THR A 110 -22.35 -8.08 -0.95
C THR A 110 -21.33 -9.20 -0.66
N GLY A 111 -21.75 -10.27 0.04
CA GLY A 111 -20.89 -11.38 0.42
C GLY A 111 -21.09 -11.84 1.87
N THR A 112 -20.72 -13.09 2.18
CA THR A 112 -20.84 -13.68 3.52
C THR A 112 -19.63 -13.41 4.43
N ARG A 113 -18.52 -12.92 3.87
CA ARG A 113 -17.28 -12.60 4.59
C ARG A 113 -16.73 -11.29 4.07
N LEU A 114 -16.34 -10.41 4.97
CA LEU A 114 -15.73 -9.13 4.66
C LEU A 114 -14.26 -9.20 5.06
N THR A 115 -13.38 -8.81 4.16
CA THR A 115 -11.94 -8.78 4.42
C THR A 115 -11.39 -7.42 3.99
N ALA A 116 -10.83 -6.70 4.95
CA ALA A 116 -10.06 -5.50 4.68
C ALA A 116 -8.67 -5.87 4.14
N LEU A 117 -8.30 -5.22 3.03
CA LEU A 117 -6.98 -5.35 2.42
C LEU A 117 -6.29 -4.00 2.45
N MET A 118 -4.98 -4.00 2.69
CA MET A 118 -4.19 -2.80 2.51
C MET A 118 -4.06 -2.48 1.02
N TYR A 119 -4.53 -1.30 0.61
CA TYR A 119 -4.42 -0.83 -0.76
C TYR A 119 -3.99 0.64 -0.79
N ARG A 120 -3.17 0.99 -1.79
CA ARG A 120 -2.62 2.33 -2.08
C ARG A 120 -1.62 2.84 -1.03
N VAL A 121 -0.34 2.90 -1.42
CA VAL A 121 0.71 3.60 -0.66
C VAL A 121 1.03 4.90 -1.39
N VAL A 122 0.85 6.04 -0.72
CA VAL A 122 1.24 7.37 -1.23
C VAL A 122 2.48 7.83 -0.46
N PRO A 123 3.63 8.03 -1.13
CA PRO A 123 4.83 8.52 -0.48
C PRO A 123 4.56 9.81 0.31
N GLY A 124 4.84 9.79 1.62
CA GLY A 124 4.68 10.94 2.52
C GLY A 124 3.28 11.19 3.07
N SER A 125 2.26 10.38 2.76
CA SER A 125 0.97 10.39 3.49
C SER A 125 0.58 9.02 4.05
N THR A 126 1.18 7.94 3.57
CA THR A 126 1.17 6.67 4.28
C THR A 126 2.23 6.72 5.37
N TYR A 127 1.80 6.95 6.61
CA TYR A 127 2.65 6.83 7.78
C TYR A 127 2.69 5.37 8.19
N TRP A 128 3.83 4.74 7.96
CA TRP A 128 4.18 3.55 8.72
C TRP A 128 4.49 4.00 10.14
N LEU A 129 4.25 3.13 11.14
CA LEU A 129 4.66 3.40 12.53
C LEU A 129 6.08 3.97 12.49
N ASN A 130 6.24 5.24 12.90
CA ASN A 130 7.55 5.87 12.93
C ASN A 130 8.43 5.00 13.82
N LEU A 131 9.49 4.45 13.22
CA LEU A 131 10.48 3.61 13.87
C LEU A 131 11.29 4.43 14.87
#